data_AF-A0A9E2AKP8-F1
#
_entry.id   AF-A0A9E2AKP8-F1
#
_cell.length_a   1.000
_cell.length_b   1.000
_cell.length_c   1.000
_cell.angle_alpha   90.00
_cell.angle_beta   90.00
_cell.angle_gamma   90.00
#
_symmetry.space_group_name_H-M   'P 1'
#
loop_
_entity.id
_entity.type
_entity.pdbx_description
1 polymer ?
#
loop_
_entity_poly.entity_id
_entity_poly.type
_entity_poly.pdbx_seq_one_letter_code
_entity_poly.pdbx_strand_id
1 'polypeptide(L)'
;MSSTSCQLKSRNEAPEQSQTLIPEDFLDFYVKFHEDSLFQLNHIRFPLQGAPSMMDTLIDLNAFRWTKQDWIIHQPFDESNEEFERSLEVLTEDMIVEKITHINRSVGMERRFAKSEDGWHLIYYIGMNFLNEY
;
A
#
# COMPACT_ATOMS: atom_id res chain seq x y z
N MET A 1 -52.03 -27.55 -21.09
CA MET A 1 -52.47 -26.18 -20.75
C MET A 1 -51.31 -25.51 -20.06
N SER A 2 -50.87 -24.40 -20.64
CA SER A 2 -49.66 -23.64 -20.33
C SER A 2 -49.72 -22.90 -19.00
N SER A 3 -48.54 -22.38 -18.64
CA SER A 3 -48.24 -21.35 -17.64
C SER A 3 -47.99 -21.93 -16.25
N THR A 4 -46.80 -21.77 -15.66
CA THR A 4 -46.32 -20.46 -15.20
C THR A 4 -44.81 -20.31 -15.33
N SER A 5 -44.43 -19.20 -15.98
CA SER A 5 -43.09 -18.62 -16.03
C SER A 5 -42.80 -17.90 -14.70
N CYS A 6 -41.70 -18.25 -14.02
CA CYS A 6 -41.09 -17.41 -12.99
C CYS A 6 -39.71 -16.98 -13.49
N GLN A 7 -39.63 -15.75 -14.00
CA GLN A 7 -38.38 -15.02 -14.16
C GLN A 7 -37.97 -14.49 -12.78
N LEU A 8 -36.93 -15.07 -12.18
CA LEU A 8 -36.26 -14.47 -11.02
C LEU A 8 -35.05 -13.68 -11.52
N LYS A 9 -35.13 -12.38 -11.22
CA LYS A 9 -34.22 -11.32 -11.61
C LYS A 9 -32.83 -11.57 -11.02
N SER A 10 -31.80 -11.46 -11.86
CA SER A 10 -30.41 -11.35 -11.43
C SER A 10 -30.26 -10.13 -10.54
N ARG A 11 -30.01 -10.35 -9.25
CA ARG A 11 -29.52 -9.30 -8.37
C ARG A 11 -28.01 -9.34 -8.46
N ASN A 12 -27.45 -8.45 -9.29
CA ASN A 12 -26.04 -8.12 -9.20
C ASN A 12 -25.86 -7.30 -7.91
N GLU A 13 -25.53 -7.99 -6.82
CA GLU A 13 -24.90 -7.34 -5.66
C GLU A 13 -23.43 -7.16 -6.03
N ALA A 14 -23.10 -5.95 -6.52
CA ALA A 14 -21.72 -5.48 -6.47
C ALA A 14 -21.32 -5.37 -5.00
N PRO A 15 -20.11 -5.78 -4.60
CA PRO A 15 -19.70 -5.68 -3.21
C PRO A 15 -19.69 -4.21 -2.81
N GLU A 16 -20.50 -3.84 -1.83
CA GLU A 16 -20.41 -2.55 -1.14
C GLU A 16 -19.01 -2.47 -0.52
N GLN A 17 -18.10 -1.77 -1.19
CA GLN A 17 -16.82 -1.42 -0.62
C GLN A 17 -17.10 -0.52 0.58
N SER A 18 -17.04 -1.13 1.76
CA SER A 18 -17.06 -0.42 3.03
C SER A 18 -15.82 0.48 3.02
N GLN A 19 -16.01 1.79 2.84
CA GLN A 19 -14.93 2.76 2.97
C GLN A 19 -14.55 2.84 4.45
N THR A 20 -13.67 1.94 4.88
CA THR A 20 -13.08 2.00 6.22
C THR A 20 -12.35 3.33 6.35
N LEU A 21 -12.73 4.12 7.35
CA LEU A 21 -12.09 5.41 7.63
C LEU A 21 -10.63 5.17 8.04
N ILE A 22 -9.73 5.97 7.48
CA ILE A 22 -8.32 5.96 7.86
C ILE A 22 -8.20 6.48 9.30
N PRO A 23 -7.49 5.78 10.21
CA PRO A 23 -7.25 6.26 11.56
C PRO A 23 -6.56 7.64 11.58
N GLU A 24 -7.05 8.56 12.41
CA GLU A 24 -6.53 9.93 12.50
C GLU A 24 -5.06 9.96 12.94
N ASP A 25 -4.70 9.11 13.91
CA ASP A 25 -3.33 8.98 14.40
C ASP A 25 -2.36 8.42 13.36
N PHE A 26 -2.86 7.66 12.37
CA PHE A 26 -2.05 7.27 11.23
C PHE A 26 -1.75 8.46 10.31
N LEU A 27 -2.70 9.38 10.09
CA LEU A 27 -2.47 10.56 9.25
C LEU A 27 -1.39 11.46 9.86
N ASP A 28 -1.44 11.69 11.17
CA ASP A 28 -0.42 12.43 11.92
C ASP A 28 0.96 11.77 11.80
N PHE A 29 1.00 10.44 11.98
CA PHE A 29 2.21 9.66 11.76
C PHE A 29 2.72 9.81 10.33
N TYR A 30 1.86 9.68 9.33
CA TYR A 30 2.21 9.63 7.92
C TYR A 30 2.84 10.95 7.46
N VAL A 31 2.28 12.10 7.87
CA VAL A 31 2.85 13.43 7.61
C VAL A 31 4.26 13.50 8.19
N LYS A 32 4.41 13.18 9.48
CA LYS A 32 5.71 13.25 10.16
C LYS A 32 6.73 12.27 9.58
N PHE A 33 6.29 11.08 9.18
CA PHE A 33 7.12 10.05 8.54
C PHE A 33 7.74 10.53 7.23
N HIS A 34 7.07 11.40 6.49
CA HIS A 34 7.56 11.89 5.20
C HIS A 34 8.24 13.27 5.28
N GLU A 35 8.02 14.04 6.34
CA GLU A 35 8.62 15.36 6.52
C GLU A 35 9.89 15.35 7.39
N ASP A 36 10.04 14.38 8.30
CA ASP A 36 11.19 14.26 9.19
C ASP A 36 11.98 12.98 8.91
N SER A 37 13.15 13.14 8.28
CA SER A 37 14.05 12.02 7.94
C SER A 37 14.54 11.21 9.14
N LEU A 38 14.73 11.84 10.31
CA LEU A 38 15.17 11.15 11.52
C LEU A 38 14.00 10.35 12.09
N PHE A 39 12.80 10.94 12.11
CA PHE A 39 11.58 10.25 12.50
C PHE A 39 11.31 9.06 11.57
N GLN A 40 11.47 9.23 10.26
CA GLN A 40 11.34 8.16 9.28
C GLN A 40 12.25 6.98 9.61
N LEU A 41 13.55 7.24 9.78
CA LEU A 41 14.53 6.18 10.08
C LEU A 41 14.27 5.47 11.41
N ASN A 42 13.69 6.16 12.40
CA ASN A 42 13.34 5.58 13.69
C ASN A 42 12.03 4.75 13.65
N HIS A 43 11.16 4.99 12.67
CA HIS A 43 9.90 4.26 12.50
C HIS A 43 9.96 3.23 11.37
N ILE A 44 11.17 2.84 10.96
CA ILE A 44 11.40 1.69 10.09
C ILE A 44 12.08 0.59 10.90
N ARG A 45 11.48 -0.60 10.91
CA ARG A 45 12.08 -1.77 11.53
C ARG A 45 13.03 -2.45 10.55
N PHE A 46 14.29 -2.02 10.56
CA PHE A 46 15.35 -2.69 9.80
C PHE A 46 15.78 -4.00 10.46
N PRO A 47 16.14 -5.05 9.70
CA PRO A 47 16.07 -5.15 8.24
C PRO A 47 14.62 -5.21 7.74
N LEU A 48 14.27 -4.35 6.78
CA LEU A 48 12.89 -4.19 6.32
C LEU A 48 12.62 -5.11 5.12
N GLN A 49 11.53 -5.87 5.16
CA GLN A 49 11.16 -6.76 4.06
C GLN A 49 10.64 -6.00 2.84
N GLY A 50 10.89 -6.53 1.64
CA GLY A 50 10.43 -5.92 0.40
C GLY A 50 11.27 -6.26 -0.82
N ALA A 51 11.32 -5.33 -1.78
CA ALA A 51 12.13 -5.44 -2.98
C ALA A 51 12.51 -4.07 -3.56
N PRO A 52 13.67 -3.95 -4.23
CA PRO A 52 14.07 -2.71 -4.90
C PRO A 52 13.22 -2.43 -6.14
N SER A 53 13.28 -1.19 -6.65
CA SER A 53 12.64 -0.82 -7.92
C SER A 53 13.28 -1.53 -9.11
N MET A 54 12.54 -1.68 -10.20
CA MET A 54 13.00 -2.28 -11.47
C MET A 54 13.61 -3.68 -11.30
N MET A 55 13.00 -4.47 -10.43
CA MET A 55 13.36 -5.84 -10.18
C MET A 55 13.16 -6.67 -11.46
N ASP A 56 14.23 -7.28 -11.94
CA ASP A 56 14.12 -8.36 -12.91
C ASP A 56 13.43 -9.56 -12.22
N THR A 57 12.65 -10.32 -12.97
CA THR A 57 11.71 -11.38 -12.52
C THR A 57 12.30 -12.50 -11.62
N LEU A 58 13.59 -12.45 -11.28
CA LEU A 58 14.37 -13.50 -10.63
C LEU A 58 14.71 -13.26 -9.15
N ILE A 59 14.35 -12.12 -8.54
CA ILE A 59 14.62 -11.90 -7.11
C ILE A 59 13.52 -12.54 -6.26
N ASP A 60 13.92 -13.40 -5.33
CA ASP A 60 13.03 -13.91 -4.28
C ASP A 60 12.64 -12.77 -3.32
N LEU A 61 11.36 -12.37 -3.39
CA LEU A 61 10.75 -11.37 -2.50
C LEU A 61 10.90 -11.72 -0.99
N ASN A 62 11.17 -12.99 -0.68
CA ASN A 62 11.41 -13.43 0.69
C ASN A 62 12.87 -13.28 1.13
N ALA A 63 13.81 -13.11 0.21
CA ALA A 63 15.24 -13.03 0.49
C ALA A 63 15.73 -11.58 0.65
N PHE A 64 15.19 -10.64 -0.10
CA PHE A 64 15.65 -9.24 -0.06
C PHE A 64 15.22 -8.52 1.22
N ARG A 65 16.12 -7.71 1.78
CA ARG A 65 15.84 -6.82 2.90
C ARG A 65 16.51 -5.47 2.67
N TRP A 66 15.79 -4.39 2.91
CA TRP A 66 16.39 -3.06 3.01
C TRP A 66 17.20 -2.95 4.29
N THR A 67 18.38 -2.35 4.18
CA THR A 67 19.21 -1.97 5.33
C THR A 67 19.07 -0.48 5.59
N LYS A 68 19.47 -0.03 6.79
CA LYS A 68 19.49 1.40 7.11
C LYS A 68 20.45 2.17 6.21
N GLN A 69 21.53 1.54 5.76
CA GLN A 69 22.57 2.14 4.93
C GLN A 69 22.09 2.37 3.48
N ASP A 70 21.25 1.47 2.97
CA ASP A 70 20.74 1.53 1.59
C ASP A 70 19.38 2.24 1.50
N TRP A 71 18.86 2.74 2.62
CA TRP A 71 17.56 3.38 2.67
C TRP A 71 17.59 4.77 2.04
N ILE A 72 16.69 5.00 1.11
CA ILE A 72 16.46 6.33 0.50
C ILE A 72 15.29 6.98 1.24
N ILE A 73 15.49 8.20 1.73
CA ILE A 73 14.44 8.91 2.46
C ILE A 73 13.23 9.17 1.54
N HIS A 74 12.09 8.61 1.92
CA HIS A 74 10.85 8.79 1.18
C HIS A 74 10.25 10.17 1.45
N GLN A 75 9.70 10.78 0.40
CA GLN A 75 9.02 12.06 0.44
C GLN A 75 7.49 11.88 0.42
N PRO A 76 6.72 12.91 0.80
CA PRO A 76 5.26 12.87 0.67
C PRO A 76 4.87 12.61 -0.79
N PHE A 77 3.74 11.91 -0.98
CA PHE A 77 3.17 11.78 -2.31
C PHE A 77 2.71 13.15 -2.81
N ASP A 78 3.11 13.51 -4.02
CA ASP A 78 2.71 14.74 -4.68
C ASP A 78 1.30 14.58 -5.27
N GLU A 79 0.30 15.15 -4.60
CA GLU A 79 -1.10 15.08 -5.04
C GLU A 79 -1.38 15.87 -6.34
N SER A 80 -0.44 16.71 -6.78
CA SER A 80 -0.53 17.37 -8.09
C SER A 80 -0.05 16.49 -9.25
N ASN A 81 0.50 15.31 -8.94
CA ASN A 81 0.97 14.37 -9.95
C ASN A 81 -0.22 13.70 -10.68
N GLU A 82 -0.31 13.92 -11.99
CA GLU A 82 -1.37 13.36 -12.84
C GLU A 82 -1.03 11.97 -13.43
N GLU A 83 0.22 11.50 -13.30
CA GLU A 83 0.68 10.21 -13.82
C GLU A 83 0.47 9.06 -12.84
N PHE A 84 0.38 9.37 -11.55
CA PHE A 84 0.26 8.40 -10.48
C PHE A 84 -0.98 8.67 -9.61
N GLU A 85 -1.59 7.60 -9.14
CA GLU A 85 -2.63 7.64 -8.12
C GLU A 85 -2.13 6.98 -6.83
N ARG A 86 -2.60 7.50 -5.69
CA ARG A 86 -2.35 6.94 -4.36
C ARG A 86 -3.63 6.36 -3.80
N SER A 87 -3.58 5.12 -3.31
CA SER A 87 -4.64 4.51 -2.51
C SER A 87 -4.12 4.10 -1.15
N LEU A 88 -4.92 4.35 -0.12
CA LEU A 88 -4.70 3.83 1.24
C LEU A 88 -5.78 2.79 1.54
N GLU A 89 -5.36 1.55 1.75
CA GLU A 89 -6.22 0.41 2.06
C GLU A 89 -6.06 0.08 3.55
N VAL A 90 -7.13 0.24 4.32
CA VAL A 90 -7.17 -0.14 5.75
C VAL A 90 -7.51 -1.63 5.83
N LEU A 91 -6.49 -2.45 6.10
CA LEU A 91 -6.68 -3.91 6.27
C LEU A 91 -7.24 -4.25 7.65
N THR A 92 -6.75 -3.52 8.67
CA THR A 92 -7.22 -3.56 10.06
C THR A 92 -7.02 -2.19 10.70
N GLU A 93 -7.57 -1.95 11.90
CA GLU A 93 -7.31 -0.71 12.67
C GLU A 93 -5.82 -0.44 12.87
N ASP A 94 -5.00 -1.50 12.94
CA ASP A 94 -3.55 -1.43 13.15
C ASP A 94 -2.71 -1.75 11.90
N MET A 95 -3.30 -1.83 10.70
CA MET A 95 -2.55 -2.16 9.48
C MET A 95 -3.10 -1.45 8.25
N ILE A 96 -2.22 -0.71 7.57
CA ILE A 96 -2.56 0.09 6.39
C ILE A 96 -1.59 -0.22 5.27
N VAL A 97 -2.11 -0.38 4.06
CA VAL A 97 -1.33 -0.54 2.84
C VAL A 97 -1.48 0.71 1.99
N GLU A 98 -0.37 1.34 1.68
CA GLU A 98 -0.29 2.39 0.66
C GLU A 98 0.17 1.76 -0.65
N LYS A 99 -0.59 2.03 -1.72
CA LYS A 99 -0.18 1.73 -3.09
C LYS A 99 -0.11 3.04 -3.86
N ILE A 100 0.99 3.23 -4.57
CA ILE A 100 1.16 4.33 -5.53
C ILE A 100 1.38 3.69 -6.88
N THR A 101 0.44 3.90 -7.80
CA THR A 101 0.39 3.18 -9.08
C THR A 101 0.27 4.15 -10.23
N HIS A 102 0.87 3.81 -11.36
CA HIS A 102 0.80 4.63 -12.55
C HIS A 102 -0.57 4.43 -13.24
N ILE A 103 -1.29 5.52 -13.54
CA ILE A 103 -2.68 5.45 -14.01
C ILE A 103 -2.87 4.66 -15.32
N ASN A 104 -1.85 4.65 -16.19
CA ASN A 104 -1.90 4.01 -17.52
C ASN A 104 -0.91 2.86 -17.72
N ARG A 105 -0.20 2.43 -16.67
CA ARG A 105 0.83 1.39 -16.78
C ARG A 105 0.71 0.46 -15.59
N SER A 106 0.90 -0.84 -15.80
CA SER A 106 0.92 -1.84 -14.72
C SER A 106 2.23 -1.74 -13.93
N VAL A 107 2.51 -0.58 -13.35
CA VAL A 107 3.70 -0.28 -12.56
C VAL A 107 3.26 0.46 -11.31
N GLY A 108 3.78 0.05 -10.16
CA GLY A 108 3.49 0.69 -8.89
C GLY A 108 4.49 0.32 -7.81
N MET A 109 4.33 0.96 -6.66
CA MET A 109 5.05 0.66 -5.44
C MET A 109 4.07 0.44 -4.29
N GLU A 110 4.53 -0.27 -3.26
CA GLU A 110 3.70 -0.63 -2.11
C GLU A 110 4.46 -0.40 -0.81
N ARG A 111 3.78 0.20 0.17
CA ARG A 111 4.23 0.32 1.55
C ARG A 111 3.20 -0.29 2.47
N ARG A 112 3.64 -1.05 3.47
CA ARG A 112 2.76 -1.54 4.54
C ARG A 112 3.20 -0.96 5.87
N PHE A 113 2.24 -0.38 6.56
CA PHE A 113 2.39 0.18 7.87
C PHE A 113 1.64 -0.67 8.88
N ALA A 114 2.24 -0.90 10.03
CA ALA A 114 1.58 -1.56 11.14
C ALA A 114 1.77 -0.76 12.42
N LYS A 115 0.72 -0.72 13.24
CA LYS A 115 0.74 -0.13 14.58
C LYS A 115 1.18 -1.18 15.60
N SER A 116 1.92 -0.72 16.59
CA SER A 116 2.33 -1.49 17.76
C SER A 116 2.31 -0.58 19.00
N GLU A 117 2.77 -1.08 20.14
CA GLU A 117 2.87 -0.28 21.38
C GLU A 117 3.68 1.01 21.20
N ASP A 118 4.72 0.96 20.37
CA ASP A 118 5.59 2.11 20.04
C ASP A 118 5.01 3.01 18.94
N GLY A 119 3.79 2.75 18.47
CA GLY A 119 3.13 3.47 17.38
C GLY A 119 3.28 2.81 16.01
N TRP A 120 3.01 3.60 14.96
CA TRP A 120 3.03 3.16 13.57
C TRP A 120 4.45 3.01 13.04
N HIS A 121 4.70 1.95 12.27
CA HIS A 121 5.99 1.66 11.66
C HIS A 121 5.81 1.20 10.23
N LEU A 122 6.76 1.53 9.35
CA LEU A 122 6.90 0.87 8.06
C LEU A 122 7.47 -0.54 8.30
N ILE A 123 6.73 -1.55 7.84
CA ILE A 123 7.07 -2.97 8.03
C ILE A 123 7.34 -3.70 6.71
N TYR A 124 6.99 -3.08 5.58
CA TYR A 124 7.24 -3.64 4.25
C TYR A 124 7.33 -2.53 3.19
N TYR A 125 8.25 -2.66 2.24
CA TYR A 125 8.35 -1.73 1.11
C TYR A 125 8.84 -2.41 -0.19
N ILE A 126 8.00 -2.40 -1.23
CA ILE A 126 8.42 -2.68 -2.61
C ILE A 126 8.56 -1.34 -3.32
N GLY A 127 9.73 -1.10 -3.91
CA GLY A 127 9.94 0.00 -4.85
C GLY A 127 9.14 -0.13 -6.13
N MET A 128 9.28 0.84 -7.03
CA MET A 128 8.54 0.90 -8.28
C MET A 128 8.82 -0.32 -9.16
N ASN A 129 7.82 -1.17 -9.37
CA ASN A 129 7.91 -2.43 -10.11
C ASN A 129 6.67 -2.68 -10.94
N PHE A 130 6.78 -3.59 -11.92
CA PHE A 130 5.60 -4.07 -12.63
C PHE A 130 4.65 -4.77 -11.64
N LEU A 131 3.37 -4.41 -11.71
CA LEU A 131 2.30 -5.07 -10.98
C LEU A 131 2.01 -6.37 -11.71
N ASN A 132 2.40 -7.50 -11.12
CA ASN A 132 1.96 -8.80 -11.61
C ASN A 132 0.51 -8.99 -11.19
N GLU A 133 -0.41 -9.00 -12.16
CA GLU A 133 -1.76 -9.50 -11.95
C GLU A 133 -1.64 -11.01 -11.70
N TYR A 134 -1.86 -11.44 -10.45
CA TYR A 134 -1.88 -12.86 -10.07
C TYR A 134 -3.18 -13.52 -10.52
#